data_AF-A0A0C2J157-F1
#
_entry.id   AF-A0A0C2J157-F1
#
_cell.length_a   1.000
_cell.length_b   1.000
_cell.length_c   1.000
_cell.angle_alpha   90.00
_cell.angle_beta   90.00
_cell.angle_gamma   90.00
#
_symmetry.space_group_name_H-M   'P 1'
#
loop_
_entity.id
_entity.type
_entity.pdbx_description
1 polymer ?
#
loop_
_entity_poly.entity_id
_entity_poly.type
_entity_poly.pdbx_seq_one_letter_code
_entity_poly.pdbx_strand_id
1 'polypeptide(L)'
;MAKTRPGSSKKGRSKKSHKKNNTQPDGASSRPSKSPKALVQDAEAAMTQGDVHIALAAAQKAQKVLEDASSGDGSNNIVLDGVGLAAVYALVGEIHLENGDVEDARAALDRSVSLDPEGTLPEALGGGVDKFLYMAQLSEEGGRDSIRWFERGAGALRTLAGRIQKKTGGSDSDDREANELHDELGNLNAKLAQILCAMAEVWMTDLSFEDDCEQQCEALTTEATLVDPTSAEVWQTLANVRISQSRDEEARVALRRSLELWENLHPAHPLVPAFSVRVSLARMLMTVGWLAKAIEVTSNLLREDEQSVEVWYLAGYANYLLGQQLKEADADVADTTGQQKKDLWKGAWIEARRCLGRCLRRFQQQQYEDERLGEHAAELFREMEAAVGPATQKEKDEEDYAEEDEDEEWEDDEEDDDEDDEDEDEDEEMED
;
A
#
# COMPACT_ATOMS: atom_id res chain seq x y z
N MET A 1 -11.95 -50.73 60.25
CA MET A 1 -10.98 -51.80 60.58
C MET A 1 -9.67 -51.14 60.97
N ALA A 2 -9.13 -51.51 62.13
CA ALA A 2 -7.90 -50.94 62.70
C ALA A 2 -6.64 -51.65 62.19
N LYS A 3 -5.51 -50.93 62.12
CA LYS A 3 -4.17 -51.21 62.73
C LYS A 3 -3.04 -50.48 61.97
N THR A 4 -2.44 -49.42 62.52
CA THR A 4 -1.21 -49.31 63.36
C THR A 4 0.08 -48.91 62.60
N ARG A 5 0.54 -47.67 62.89
CA ARG A 5 1.91 -47.09 63.11
C ARG A 5 3.14 -48.04 63.22
N PRO A 6 4.42 -47.56 63.32
CA PRO A 6 4.97 -46.18 63.21
C PRO A 6 6.31 -46.05 62.42
N GLY A 7 6.86 -44.83 62.30
CA GLY A 7 8.15 -44.53 61.66
C GLY A 7 9.39 -44.59 62.55
N SER A 8 10.54 -44.18 62.02
CA SER A 8 11.58 -43.42 62.75
C SER A 8 12.77 -43.07 61.86
N SER A 9 13.29 -41.86 62.10
CA SER A 9 14.58 -41.34 61.65
C SER A 9 15.78 -42.17 62.13
N LYS A 10 16.88 -42.20 61.36
CA LYS A 10 18.24 -42.02 61.91
C LYS A 10 19.33 -41.80 60.85
N LYS A 11 19.90 -40.59 60.92
CA LYS A 11 21.34 -40.24 60.89
C LYS A 11 22.32 -41.21 60.21
N GLY A 12 23.03 -40.68 59.22
CA GLY A 12 24.39 -41.08 58.85
C GLY A 12 25.12 -39.94 58.13
N ARG A 13 25.82 -39.05 58.86
CA ARG A 13 26.68 -37.99 58.29
C ARG A 13 28.15 -38.36 58.46
N SER A 14 28.89 -38.36 57.34
CA SER A 14 30.35 -38.21 57.18
C SER A 14 31.23 -39.41 57.62
N LYS A 15 32.33 -39.79 56.94
CA LYS A 15 33.41 -38.98 56.34
C LYS A 15 34.13 -39.65 55.14
N LYS A 16 34.44 -38.80 54.14
CA LYS A 16 35.68 -38.62 53.34
C LYS A 16 36.45 -39.83 52.75
N SER A 17 36.63 -39.83 51.42
CA SER A 17 37.95 -39.71 50.74
C SER A 17 37.73 -39.28 49.27
N HIS A 18 38.09 -38.05 48.89
CA HIS A 18 39.25 -37.69 48.05
C HIS A 18 39.31 -38.28 46.63
N LYS A 19 38.72 -37.51 45.70
CA LYS A 19 39.25 -37.06 44.39
C LYS A 19 40.16 -38.02 43.60
N LYS A 20 39.69 -38.41 42.42
CA LYS A 20 40.48 -38.31 41.18
C LYS A 20 39.62 -37.69 40.08
N ASN A 21 40.12 -36.59 39.54
CA ASN A 21 39.61 -35.90 38.36
C ASN A 21 39.68 -36.84 37.15
N ASN A 22 38.61 -36.87 36.35
CA ASN A 22 38.73 -37.07 34.92
C ASN A 22 37.81 -36.07 34.23
N THR A 23 38.41 -35.10 33.57
CA THR A 23 37.78 -34.06 32.77
C THR A 23 37.30 -34.71 31.46
N GLN A 24 35.99 -34.68 31.21
CA GLN A 24 35.43 -34.81 29.86
C GLN A 24 35.04 -33.42 29.36
N PRO A 25 35.20 -33.12 28.05
CA PRO A 25 34.83 -31.83 27.50
C PRO A 25 33.31 -31.76 27.32
N ASP A 26 32.74 -30.62 27.71
CA ASP A 26 31.35 -30.25 27.43
C ASP A 26 31.14 -30.18 25.92
N GLY A 27 30.46 -31.18 25.37
CA GLY A 27 29.87 -31.11 24.04
C GLY A 27 28.62 -30.24 24.12
N ALA A 28 28.73 -28.97 23.71
CA ALA A 28 27.57 -28.13 23.45
C ALA A 28 26.72 -28.80 22.36
N SER A 29 25.54 -29.30 22.70
CA SER A 29 24.56 -29.75 21.72
C SER A 29 24.07 -28.52 20.96
N SER A 30 24.56 -28.30 19.74
CA SER A 30 24.01 -27.31 18.84
C SER A 30 22.53 -27.63 18.63
N ARG A 31 21.63 -26.68 18.92
CA ARG A 31 20.25 -26.74 18.42
C ARG A 31 20.31 -27.02 16.92
N PRO A 32 19.45 -27.89 16.36
CA PRO A 32 19.39 -28.07 14.92
C PRO A 32 19.10 -26.71 14.28
N SER A 33 19.95 -26.29 13.34
CA SER A 33 19.71 -25.07 12.56
C SER A 33 18.38 -25.24 11.82
N LYS A 34 17.52 -24.21 11.87
CA LYS A 34 16.27 -24.20 11.09
C LYS A 34 16.61 -24.40 9.60
N SER A 35 15.72 -25.08 8.87
CA SER A 35 15.85 -25.21 7.41
C SER A 35 15.75 -23.84 6.73
N PRO A 36 16.36 -23.63 5.55
CA PRO A 36 16.17 -22.42 4.75
C PRO A 36 14.70 -22.09 4.51
N LYS A 37 13.87 -23.10 4.21
CA LYS A 37 12.43 -22.92 4.05
C LYS A 37 11.74 -22.37 5.29
N ALA A 38 12.06 -22.87 6.48
CA ALA A 38 11.48 -22.37 7.72
C ALA A 38 11.95 -20.93 8.02
N LEU A 39 13.19 -20.60 7.68
CA LEU A 39 13.73 -19.24 7.85
C LEU A 39 13.08 -18.24 6.90
N VAL A 40 12.79 -18.62 5.66
CA VAL A 40 12.01 -17.80 4.71
C VAL A 40 10.59 -17.57 5.25
N GLN A 41 9.91 -18.61 5.72
CA GLN A 41 8.58 -18.48 6.33
C GLN A 41 8.58 -17.59 7.58
N ASP A 42 9.61 -17.68 8.43
CA ASP A 42 9.77 -16.78 9.57
C ASP A 42 9.94 -15.32 9.10
N ALA A 43 10.67 -15.09 8.00
CA ALA A 43 10.90 -13.76 7.44
C ALA A 43 9.62 -13.16 6.86
N GLU A 44 8.89 -13.91 6.03
CA GLU A 44 7.59 -13.51 5.47
C GLU A 44 6.55 -13.19 6.56
N ALA A 45 6.51 -14.01 7.62
CA ALA A 45 5.63 -13.78 8.76
C ALA A 45 5.99 -12.51 9.54
N ALA A 46 7.29 -12.23 9.71
CA ALA A 46 7.77 -11.00 10.36
C ALA A 46 7.47 -9.75 9.51
N MET A 47 7.61 -9.83 8.18
CA MET A 47 7.20 -8.75 7.27
C MET A 47 5.71 -8.42 7.40
N THR A 48 4.86 -9.45 7.45
CA THR A 48 3.42 -9.28 7.64
C THR A 48 3.08 -8.60 8.99
N GLN A 49 3.95 -8.73 9.99
CA GLN A 49 3.80 -8.10 11.31
C GLN A 49 4.44 -6.70 11.39
N GLY A 50 5.12 -6.24 10.33
CA GLY A 50 5.87 -4.98 10.32
C GLY A 50 7.24 -5.06 11.00
N ASP A 51 7.70 -6.25 11.40
CA ASP A 51 8.97 -6.46 12.11
C ASP A 51 10.15 -6.63 11.15
N VAL A 52 10.50 -5.56 10.43
CA VAL A 52 11.53 -5.54 9.37
C VAL A 52 12.88 -6.07 9.86
N HIS A 53 13.30 -5.73 11.08
CA HIS A 53 14.57 -6.22 11.64
C HIS A 53 14.58 -7.74 11.88
N ILE A 54 13.45 -8.32 12.31
CA ILE A 54 13.33 -9.76 12.53
C ILE A 54 13.30 -10.47 11.17
N ALA A 55 12.56 -9.91 10.21
CA ALA A 55 12.50 -10.41 8.86
C ALA A 55 13.89 -10.49 8.23
N LEU A 56 14.65 -9.40 8.29
CA LEU A 56 15.99 -9.32 7.72
C LEU A 56 16.94 -10.35 8.35
N ALA A 57 16.92 -10.46 9.67
CA ALA A 57 17.76 -11.42 10.40
C ALA A 57 17.42 -12.88 10.07
N ALA A 58 16.17 -13.20 9.74
CA ALA A 58 15.76 -14.53 9.32
C ALA A 58 16.17 -14.80 7.86
N ALA A 59 15.92 -13.85 6.95
CA ALA A 59 16.28 -13.95 5.54
C ALA A 59 17.80 -14.07 5.33
N GLN A 60 18.61 -13.26 6.01
CA GLN A 60 20.09 -13.34 5.94
C GLN A 60 20.64 -14.67 6.49
N LYS A 61 19.97 -15.29 7.47
CA LYS A 61 20.35 -16.64 7.93
C LYS A 61 20.05 -17.68 6.85
N ALA A 62 18.91 -17.58 6.17
CA ALA A 62 18.59 -18.47 5.05
C ALA A 62 19.61 -18.31 3.92
N GLN A 63 19.94 -17.05 3.58
CA GLN A 63 20.92 -16.69 2.57
C GLN A 63 22.27 -17.35 2.86
N LYS A 64 22.79 -17.17 4.08
CA LYS A 64 24.06 -17.75 4.49
C LYS A 64 24.07 -19.29 4.40
N VAL A 65 22.99 -19.95 4.82
CA VAL A 65 22.89 -21.41 4.74
C VAL A 65 22.94 -21.90 3.29
N LEU A 66 22.31 -21.17 2.36
CA LEU A 66 22.34 -21.47 0.93
C LEU A 66 23.71 -21.16 0.29
N GLU A 67 24.34 -20.03 0.64
CA GLU A 67 25.68 -19.65 0.15
C GLU A 67 26.77 -20.62 0.61
N ASP A 68 26.67 -21.13 1.85
CA ASP A 68 27.62 -22.11 2.41
C ASP A 68 27.46 -23.51 1.77
N ALA A 69 26.35 -23.76 1.07
CA ALA A 69 26.11 -25.03 0.42
C ALA A 69 26.84 -25.11 -0.93
N SER A 70 27.46 -26.26 -1.22
CA SER A 70 28.16 -26.46 -2.50
C SER A 70 27.18 -26.87 -3.61
N SER A 71 27.24 -26.19 -4.76
CA SER A 71 26.48 -26.55 -5.97
C SER A 71 26.92 -27.93 -6.49
N GLY A 72 26.10 -28.96 -6.26
CA GLY A 72 26.34 -30.32 -6.78
C GLY A 72 26.00 -30.51 -8.28
N ASP A 73 25.30 -29.54 -8.87
CA ASP A 73 24.62 -29.65 -10.18
C ASP A 73 25.18 -28.71 -11.27
N GLY A 74 26.13 -27.83 -10.93
CA GLY A 74 26.64 -26.83 -11.87
C GLY A 74 25.66 -25.68 -12.18
N SER A 75 24.43 -25.70 -11.62
CA SER A 75 23.58 -24.52 -11.48
C SER A 75 24.19 -23.54 -10.46
N ASN A 76 24.22 -22.25 -10.81
CA ASN A 76 24.60 -21.19 -9.88
C ASN A 76 23.49 -20.90 -8.85
N ASN A 77 22.22 -21.17 -9.18
CA ASN A 77 21.12 -21.03 -8.24
C ASN A 77 21.01 -22.28 -7.37
N ILE A 78 21.55 -22.20 -6.14
CA ILE A 78 21.54 -23.30 -5.18
C ILE A 78 20.12 -23.49 -4.65
N VAL A 79 19.65 -24.74 -4.58
CA VAL A 79 18.32 -25.07 -4.05
C VAL A 79 18.46 -25.99 -2.84
N LEU A 80 17.87 -25.60 -1.71
CA LEU A 80 17.78 -26.39 -0.48
C LEU A 80 16.38 -26.29 0.10
N ASP A 81 15.84 -27.43 0.54
CA ASP A 81 14.51 -27.54 1.15
C ASP A 81 13.37 -26.90 0.31
N GLY A 82 13.53 -26.91 -1.02
CA GLY A 82 12.55 -26.35 -1.97
C GLY A 82 12.64 -24.83 -2.14
N VAL A 83 13.67 -24.19 -1.59
CA VAL A 83 13.94 -22.75 -1.74
C VAL A 83 15.23 -22.55 -2.52
N GLY A 84 15.20 -21.63 -3.49
CA GLY A 84 16.36 -21.23 -4.28
C GLY A 84 17.08 -20.01 -3.69
N LEU A 85 18.40 -19.95 -3.87
CA LEU A 85 19.22 -18.81 -3.48
C LEU A 85 18.77 -17.51 -4.17
N ALA A 86 18.33 -17.57 -5.42
CA ALA A 86 17.76 -16.42 -6.13
C ALA A 86 16.51 -15.86 -5.41
N ALA A 87 15.63 -16.74 -4.94
CA ALA A 87 14.44 -16.34 -4.19
C ALA A 87 14.79 -15.67 -2.86
N VAL A 88 15.79 -16.19 -2.14
CA VAL A 88 16.22 -15.58 -0.88
C VAL A 88 16.86 -14.21 -1.10
N TYR A 89 17.66 -14.02 -2.15
CA TYR A 89 18.16 -12.69 -2.48
C TYR A 89 17.06 -11.71 -2.87
N ALA A 90 16.00 -12.16 -3.55
CA ALA A 90 14.85 -11.31 -3.86
C ALA A 90 14.16 -10.83 -2.57
N LEU A 91 13.88 -11.76 -1.65
CA LEU A 91 13.29 -11.45 -0.34
C LEU A 91 14.17 -10.51 0.49
N VAL A 92 15.49 -10.73 0.53
CA VAL A 92 16.42 -9.82 1.23
C VAL A 92 16.38 -8.42 0.61
N GLY A 93 16.30 -8.33 -0.72
CA GLY A 93 16.16 -7.06 -1.43
C GLY A 93 14.89 -6.32 -1.05
N GLU A 94 13.74 -7.00 -1.06
CA GLU A 94 12.44 -6.46 -0.64
C GLU A 94 12.47 -5.97 0.81
N ILE A 95 13.02 -6.75 1.75
CA ILE A 95 13.13 -6.35 3.16
C ILE A 95 14.01 -5.09 3.33
N HIS A 96 15.10 -4.97 2.57
CA HIS A 96 15.92 -3.77 2.59
C HIS A 96 15.17 -2.55 2.03
N LEU A 97 14.31 -2.71 1.01
CA LEU A 97 13.46 -1.61 0.52
C LEU A 97 12.50 -1.13 1.59
N GLU A 98 11.82 -2.04 2.30
CA GLU A 98 10.95 -1.68 3.41
C GLU A 98 11.72 -1.01 4.57
N ASN A 99 13.00 -1.33 4.74
CA ASN A 99 13.87 -0.67 5.72
C ASN A 99 14.41 0.70 5.25
N GLY A 100 14.23 1.06 3.98
CA GLY A 100 14.80 2.26 3.36
C GLY A 100 16.27 2.13 2.93
N ASP A 101 16.85 0.93 2.98
CA ASP A 101 18.25 0.66 2.62
C ASP A 101 18.40 0.39 1.11
N VAL A 102 18.24 1.45 0.31
CA VAL A 102 18.16 1.35 -1.16
C VAL A 102 19.39 0.65 -1.80
N GLU A 103 20.60 0.94 -1.31
CA GLU A 103 21.83 0.37 -1.89
C GLU A 103 21.98 -1.14 -1.61
N ASP A 104 21.66 -1.56 -0.38
CA ASP A 104 21.71 -2.97 0.00
C ASP A 104 20.60 -3.77 -0.71
N ALA A 105 19.42 -3.16 -0.86
CA ALA A 105 18.34 -3.71 -1.66
C ALA A 105 18.78 -3.94 -3.12
N ARG A 106 19.35 -2.92 -3.77
CA ARG A 106 19.84 -3.03 -5.16
C ARG A 106 20.88 -4.13 -5.30
N ALA A 107 21.85 -4.20 -4.38
CA ALA A 107 22.88 -5.25 -4.40
C ALA A 107 22.27 -6.67 -4.27
N ALA A 108 21.30 -6.87 -3.38
CA ALA A 108 20.63 -8.15 -3.23
C ALA A 108 19.79 -8.52 -4.47
N LEU A 109 19.04 -7.57 -5.03
CA LEU A 109 18.23 -7.76 -6.23
C LEU A 109 19.09 -8.08 -7.45
N ASP A 110 20.24 -7.42 -7.63
CA ASP A 110 21.21 -7.73 -8.68
C ASP A 110 21.71 -9.18 -8.58
N ARG A 111 21.99 -9.65 -7.35
CA ARG A 111 22.36 -11.06 -7.12
C ARG A 111 21.21 -11.99 -7.49
N SER A 112 19.97 -11.68 -7.10
CA SER A 112 18.79 -12.46 -7.49
C SER A 112 18.64 -12.56 -9.01
N VAL A 113 18.72 -11.42 -9.71
CA VAL A 113 18.64 -11.35 -11.18
C VAL A 113 19.77 -12.16 -11.83
N SER A 114 20.98 -12.13 -11.30
CA SER A 114 22.11 -12.90 -11.85
C SER A 114 21.91 -14.42 -11.78
N LEU A 115 21.07 -14.88 -10.84
CA LEU A 115 20.76 -16.29 -10.60
C LEU A 115 19.50 -16.76 -11.33
N ASP A 116 18.59 -15.85 -11.67
CA ASP A 116 17.42 -16.09 -12.53
C ASP A 116 17.21 -14.93 -13.52
N PRO A 117 18.04 -14.84 -14.59
CA PRO A 117 18.00 -13.70 -15.50
C PRO A 117 16.70 -13.59 -16.30
N GLU A 118 16.04 -14.71 -16.57
CA GLU A 118 14.82 -14.74 -17.38
C GLU A 118 13.54 -14.65 -16.53
N GLY A 119 13.61 -14.77 -15.20
CA GLY A 119 12.44 -14.67 -14.34
C GLY A 119 11.45 -15.83 -14.47
N THR A 120 11.85 -16.95 -15.07
CA THR A 120 10.90 -18.03 -15.44
C THR A 120 10.97 -19.25 -14.54
N LEU A 121 11.84 -19.22 -13.52
CA LEU A 121 11.86 -20.23 -12.47
C LEU A 121 10.59 -20.11 -11.60
N PRO A 122 10.13 -21.22 -10.99
CA PRO A 122 9.09 -21.15 -9.96
C PRO A 122 9.46 -20.15 -8.87
N GLU A 123 8.48 -19.43 -8.33
CA GLU A 123 8.70 -18.31 -7.40
C GLU A 123 9.55 -18.70 -6.18
N ALA A 124 9.27 -19.86 -5.56
CA ALA A 124 10.07 -20.38 -4.45
C ALA A 124 11.56 -20.61 -4.79
N LEU A 125 11.91 -20.71 -6.07
CA LEU A 125 13.27 -20.91 -6.56
C LEU A 125 13.90 -19.65 -7.14
N GLY A 126 13.11 -18.81 -7.82
CA GLY A 126 13.57 -17.64 -8.57
C GLY A 126 13.28 -16.29 -7.91
N GLY A 127 12.38 -16.22 -6.93
CA GLY A 127 11.95 -14.97 -6.29
C GLY A 127 10.96 -14.14 -7.11
N GLY A 128 10.29 -14.75 -8.08
CA GLY A 128 9.26 -14.09 -8.88
C GLY A 128 9.81 -13.01 -9.83
N VAL A 129 8.91 -12.22 -10.41
CA VAL A 129 9.26 -11.16 -11.36
C VAL A 129 9.47 -9.80 -10.70
N ASP A 130 9.06 -9.61 -9.44
CA ASP A 130 9.13 -8.32 -8.74
C ASP A 130 10.54 -7.76 -8.65
N LYS A 131 11.55 -8.63 -8.59
CA LYS A 131 12.95 -8.23 -8.68
C LYS A 131 13.24 -7.33 -9.89
N PHE A 132 12.58 -7.54 -11.03
CA PHE A 132 12.75 -6.67 -12.19
C PHE A 132 11.99 -5.35 -12.06
N LEU A 133 10.83 -5.34 -11.40
CA LEU A 133 10.04 -4.14 -11.16
C LEU A 133 10.76 -3.22 -10.19
N TYR A 134 11.29 -3.79 -9.10
CA TYR A 134 12.13 -3.06 -8.16
C TYR A 134 13.38 -2.50 -8.86
N MET A 135 14.09 -3.29 -9.66
CA MET A 135 15.24 -2.77 -10.41
C MET A 135 14.86 -1.64 -11.39
N ALA A 136 13.67 -1.67 -11.98
CA ALA A 136 13.17 -0.59 -12.83
C ALA A 136 12.92 0.70 -12.05
N GLN A 137 12.30 0.59 -10.86
CA GLN A 137 12.00 1.73 -9.98
C GLN A 137 13.26 2.30 -9.30
N LEU A 138 14.27 1.46 -9.04
CA LEU A 138 15.54 1.83 -8.42
C LEU A 138 16.59 2.32 -9.43
N SER A 139 16.26 2.34 -10.72
CA SER A 139 17.18 2.77 -11.77
C SER A 139 17.53 4.25 -11.59
N GLU A 140 18.82 4.53 -11.42
CA GLU A 140 19.32 5.91 -11.33
C GLU A 140 19.31 6.62 -12.69
N GLU A 141 19.37 5.86 -13.79
CA GLU A 141 19.27 6.40 -15.15
C GLU A 141 17.81 6.74 -15.49
N GLY A 142 16.85 5.99 -14.95
CA GLY A 142 15.44 6.12 -15.30
C GLY A 142 15.18 5.77 -16.77
N GLY A 143 14.08 6.30 -17.32
CA GLY A 143 13.77 6.28 -18.75
C GLY A 143 13.98 4.91 -19.42
N ARG A 144 14.88 4.84 -20.41
CA ARG A 144 15.12 3.62 -21.19
C ARG A 144 15.67 2.48 -20.34
N ASP A 145 16.41 2.76 -19.26
CA ASP A 145 16.88 1.71 -18.37
C ASP A 145 15.74 1.08 -17.57
N SER A 146 14.86 1.89 -16.99
CA SER A 146 13.64 1.41 -16.33
C SER A 146 12.77 0.60 -17.29
N ILE A 147 12.59 1.06 -18.54
CA ILE A 147 11.86 0.30 -19.58
C ILE A 147 12.50 -1.07 -19.82
N ARG A 148 13.83 -1.18 -19.94
CA ARG A 148 14.51 -2.48 -20.13
C ARG A 148 14.21 -3.46 -18.99
N TRP A 149 14.19 -2.98 -17.74
CA TRP A 149 13.87 -3.80 -16.59
C TRP A 149 12.41 -4.24 -16.58
N PHE A 150 11.47 -3.32 -16.83
CA PHE A 150 10.06 -3.67 -16.97
C PHE A 150 9.80 -4.66 -18.12
N GLU A 151 10.45 -4.49 -19.27
CA GLU A 151 10.35 -5.41 -20.41
C GLU A 151 10.78 -6.84 -20.05
N ARG A 152 11.82 -6.99 -19.21
CA ARG A 152 12.23 -8.31 -18.69
C ARG A 152 11.16 -8.94 -17.82
N GLY A 153 10.59 -8.18 -16.87
CA GLY A 153 9.48 -8.64 -16.04
C GLY A 153 8.26 -9.04 -16.86
N ALA A 154 7.85 -8.19 -17.81
CA ALA A 154 6.75 -8.47 -18.72
C ALA A 154 7.01 -9.69 -19.61
N GLY A 155 8.23 -9.86 -20.13
CA GLY A 155 8.64 -11.03 -20.91
C GLY A 155 8.56 -12.34 -20.13
N ALA A 156 8.98 -12.31 -18.86
CA ALA A 156 8.85 -13.44 -17.94
C ALA A 156 7.38 -13.81 -17.71
N LEU A 157 6.52 -12.83 -17.39
CA LEU A 157 5.09 -13.05 -17.19
C LEU A 157 4.40 -13.61 -18.43
N ARG A 158 4.66 -13.04 -19.62
CA ARG A 158 4.11 -13.56 -20.89
C ARG A 158 4.53 -15.02 -21.13
N THR A 159 5.78 -15.36 -20.79
CA THR A 159 6.29 -16.73 -20.90
C THR A 159 5.56 -17.68 -19.94
N LEU A 160 5.36 -17.27 -18.69
CA LEU A 160 4.64 -18.05 -17.68
C LEU A 160 3.17 -18.22 -18.05
N ALA A 161 2.48 -17.14 -18.43
CA ALA A 161 1.10 -17.17 -18.91
C ALA A 161 0.93 -18.10 -20.12
N GLY A 162 1.85 -18.03 -21.08
CA GLY A 162 1.86 -18.93 -22.24
C GLY A 162 2.08 -20.40 -21.90
N ARG A 163 2.77 -20.72 -20.78
CA ARG A 163 2.88 -22.10 -20.28
C ARG A 163 1.56 -22.57 -19.69
N ILE A 164 0.87 -21.72 -18.93
CA ILE A 164 -0.44 -22.04 -18.33
C ILE A 164 -1.48 -22.26 -19.43
N GLN A 165 -1.58 -21.35 -20.41
CA GLN A 165 -2.52 -21.46 -21.54
C GLN A 165 -2.33 -22.76 -22.35
N LYS A 166 -1.09 -23.20 -22.54
CA LYS A 166 -0.80 -24.49 -23.20
C LYS A 166 -1.27 -25.70 -22.39
N LYS A 167 -1.24 -25.62 -21.06
CA LYS A 167 -1.75 -26.67 -20.17
C LYS A 167 -3.28 -26.70 -20.20
N THR A 168 -3.95 -25.55 -20.14
CA THR A 168 -5.42 -25.45 -20.21
C THR A 168 -5.99 -25.86 -21.58
N GLY A 169 -5.21 -25.76 -22.66
CA GLY A 169 -5.59 -26.28 -23.98
C GLY A 169 -5.51 -27.80 -24.13
N GLY A 170 -4.96 -28.52 -23.15
CA GLY A 170 -4.95 -29.98 -23.08
C GLY A 170 -6.24 -30.52 -22.44
N SER A 171 -7.02 -31.30 -23.19
CA SER A 171 -8.39 -31.74 -22.85
C SER A 171 -8.53 -32.71 -21.66
N ASP A 172 -7.51 -32.88 -20.81
CA ASP A 172 -7.45 -33.91 -19.76
C ASP A 172 -7.46 -33.37 -18.31
N SER A 173 -7.59 -32.05 -18.09
CA SER A 173 -7.66 -31.48 -16.73
C SER A 173 -9.05 -31.60 -16.11
N ASP A 174 -9.14 -32.01 -14.84
CA ASP A 174 -10.39 -31.95 -14.05
C ASP A 174 -10.77 -30.49 -13.71
N ASP A 175 -12.04 -30.25 -13.39
CA ASP A 175 -12.63 -28.91 -13.21
C ASP A 175 -11.88 -28.08 -12.14
N ARG A 176 -11.35 -28.73 -11.12
CA ARG A 176 -10.56 -28.07 -10.05
C ARG A 176 -9.22 -27.53 -10.55
N GLU A 177 -8.48 -28.35 -11.29
CA GLU A 177 -7.18 -27.96 -11.86
C GLU A 177 -7.37 -26.87 -12.91
N ALA A 178 -8.45 -26.94 -13.70
CA ALA A 178 -8.79 -25.90 -14.66
C ALA A 178 -9.06 -24.54 -13.99
N ASN A 179 -9.78 -24.53 -12.86
CA ASN A 179 -10.03 -23.30 -12.09
C ASN A 179 -8.75 -22.74 -11.47
N GLU A 180 -7.91 -23.59 -10.85
CA GLU A 180 -6.62 -23.15 -10.28
C GLU A 180 -5.70 -22.53 -11.34
N LEU A 181 -5.64 -23.13 -12.53
CA LEU A 181 -4.88 -22.57 -13.66
C LEU A 181 -5.50 -21.27 -14.20
N HIS A 182 -6.83 -21.12 -14.14
CA HIS A 182 -7.51 -19.90 -14.53
C HIS A 182 -7.17 -18.74 -13.56
N ASP A 183 -7.21 -19.00 -12.26
CA ASP A 183 -6.86 -18.03 -11.22
C ASP A 183 -5.37 -17.65 -11.32
N GLU A 184 -4.48 -18.62 -11.51
CA GLU A 184 -3.04 -18.38 -11.71
C GLU A 184 -2.79 -17.51 -12.96
N LEU A 185 -3.48 -17.79 -14.08
CA LEU A 185 -3.40 -16.97 -15.28
C LEU A 185 -3.92 -15.55 -15.04
N GLY A 186 -5.01 -15.40 -14.30
CA GLY A 186 -5.56 -14.10 -13.90
C GLY A 186 -4.55 -13.27 -13.11
N ASN A 187 -3.89 -13.88 -12.12
CA ASN A 187 -2.86 -13.21 -11.32
C ASN A 187 -1.65 -12.77 -12.16
N LEU A 188 -1.17 -13.61 -13.08
CA LEU A 188 -0.09 -13.23 -13.98
C LEU A 188 -0.48 -12.10 -14.92
N ASN A 189 -1.71 -12.11 -15.43
CA ASN A 189 -2.24 -11.07 -16.32
C ASN A 189 -2.40 -9.74 -15.58
N ALA A 190 -2.94 -9.74 -14.36
CA ALA A 190 -3.06 -8.54 -13.53
C ALA A 190 -1.68 -7.90 -13.30
N LYS A 191 -0.68 -8.72 -12.96
CA LYS A 191 0.70 -8.26 -12.76
C LYS A 191 1.34 -7.75 -14.06
N LEU A 192 1.06 -8.38 -15.20
CA LEU A 192 1.52 -7.91 -16.51
C LEU A 192 0.91 -6.55 -16.83
N ALA A 193 -0.40 -6.38 -16.57
CA ALA A 193 -1.08 -5.12 -16.80
C ALA A 193 -0.51 -3.99 -15.93
N GLN A 194 -0.17 -4.25 -14.66
CA GLN A 194 0.54 -3.29 -13.80
C GLN A 194 1.88 -2.85 -14.40
N ILE A 195 2.70 -3.80 -14.87
CA ILE A 195 3.99 -3.47 -15.53
C ILE A 195 3.76 -2.61 -16.78
N LEU A 196 2.77 -2.94 -17.60
CA LEU A 196 2.45 -2.17 -18.81
C LEU A 196 2.02 -0.74 -18.47
N CYS A 197 1.27 -0.57 -17.37
CA CYS A 197 0.88 0.75 -16.87
C CYS A 197 2.11 1.55 -16.40
N ALA A 198 2.98 0.94 -15.59
CA ALA A 198 4.22 1.56 -15.13
C ALA A 198 5.15 1.95 -16.31
N MET A 199 5.25 1.11 -17.34
CA MET A 199 5.99 1.46 -18.56
C MET A 199 5.38 2.67 -19.27
N ALA A 200 4.05 2.73 -19.39
CA ALA A 200 3.39 3.88 -20.02
C ALA A 200 3.63 5.18 -19.24
N GLU A 201 3.72 5.12 -17.91
CA GLU A 201 4.07 6.26 -17.06
C GLU A 201 5.50 6.75 -17.31
N VAL A 202 6.49 5.84 -17.37
CA VAL A 202 7.88 6.19 -17.71
C VAL A 202 7.95 6.86 -19.09
N TRP A 203 7.13 6.42 -20.04
CA TRP A 203 7.03 7.08 -21.35
C TRP A 203 6.44 8.50 -21.25
N MET A 204 5.41 8.70 -20.43
CA MET A 204 4.80 10.01 -20.24
C MET A 204 5.63 10.97 -19.38
N THR A 205 6.66 10.49 -18.67
CA THR A 205 7.57 11.32 -17.87
C THR A 205 8.95 11.43 -18.53
N ASP A 206 9.77 10.41 -18.37
CA ASP A 206 11.21 10.41 -18.64
C ASP A 206 11.50 10.40 -20.13
N LEU A 207 10.68 9.67 -20.90
CA LEU A 207 10.83 9.49 -22.34
C LEU A 207 9.81 10.31 -23.15
N SER A 208 9.20 11.32 -22.53
CA SER A 208 8.14 12.14 -23.13
C SER A 208 8.59 12.95 -24.36
N PHE A 209 9.90 13.09 -24.57
CA PHE A 209 10.50 13.77 -25.72
C PHE A 209 10.93 12.84 -26.86
N GLU A 210 10.77 11.52 -26.71
CA GLU A 210 11.12 10.56 -27.74
C GLU A 210 10.05 10.53 -28.85
N ASP A 211 10.49 10.42 -30.11
CA ASP A 211 9.59 10.45 -31.28
C ASP A 211 8.55 9.32 -31.27
N ASP A 212 8.85 8.19 -30.65
CA ASP A 212 7.97 7.02 -30.56
C ASP A 212 7.09 7.00 -29.29
N CYS A 213 7.19 7.99 -28.39
CA CYS A 213 6.48 8.00 -27.11
C CYS A 213 4.97 7.74 -27.26
N GLU A 214 4.28 8.48 -28.14
CA GLU A 214 2.83 8.32 -28.31
C GLU A 214 2.46 6.92 -28.81
N GLN A 215 3.23 6.38 -29.76
CA GLN A 215 3.01 5.03 -30.28
C GLN A 215 3.19 3.97 -29.19
N GLN A 216 4.19 4.15 -28.32
CA GLN A 216 4.49 3.23 -27.24
C GLN A 216 3.39 3.26 -26.17
N CYS A 217 2.95 4.45 -25.74
CA CYS A 217 1.83 4.60 -24.81
C CYS A 217 0.53 3.96 -25.35
N GLU A 218 0.20 4.15 -26.63
CA GLU A 218 -0.97 3.50 -27.25
C GLU A 218 -0.85 1.98 -27.28
N ALA A 219 0.32 1.45 -27.64
CA ALA A 219 0.54 0.00 -27.67
C ALA A 219 0.43 -0.61 -26.26
N LEU A 220 1.08 -0.01 -25.26
CA LEU A 220 1.08 -0.48 -23.88
C LEU A 220 -0.32 -0.45 -23.26
N THR A 221 -1.05 0.65 -23.40
CA THR A 221 -2.41 0.75 -22.83
C THR A 221 -3.43 -0.12 -23.57
N THR A 222 -3.26 -0.33 -24.88
CA THR A 222 -4.07 -1.29 -25.64
C THR A 222 -3.81 -2.72 -25.16
N GLU A 223 -2.56 -3.12 -24.97
CA GLU A 223 -2.24 -4.43 -24.42
C GLU A 223 -2.79 -4.59 -22.99
N ALA A 224 -2.56 -3.61 -22.12
CA ALA A 224 -3.01 -3.65 -20.73
C ALA A 224 -4.53 -3.86 -20.61
N THR A 225 -5.33 -3.12 -21.41
CA THR A 225 -6.80 -3.26 -21.43
C THR A 225 -7.29 -4.61 -21.97
N LEU A 226 -6.50 -5.27 -22.82
CA LEU A 226 -6.82 -6.62 -23.32
C LEU A 226 -6.44 -7.71 -22.30
N VAL A 227 -5.33 -7.51 -21.58
CA VAL A 227 -4.79 -8.47 -20.62
C VAL A 227 -5.59 -8.46 -19.32
N ASP A 228 -5.93 -7.28 -18.80
CA ASP A 228 -6.75 -7.12 -17.59
C ASP A 228 -7.79 -6.00 -17.74
N PRO A 229 -8.94 -6.27 -18.38
CA PRO A 229 -10.03 -5.30 -18.54
C PRO A 229 -10.78 -5.00 -17.23
N THR A 230 -10.47 -5.70 -16.15
CA THR A 230 -11.12 -5.56 -14.83
C THR A 230 -10.31 -4.71 -13.84
N SER A 231 -9.08 -4.32 -14.20
CA SER A 231 -8.28 -3.39 -13.41
C SER A 231 -8.72 -1.95 -13.63
N ALA A 232 -9.09 -1.28 -12.53
CA ALA A 232 -9.41 0.15 -12.56
C ALA A 232 -8.18 1.01 -12.93
N GLU A 233 -6.99 0.61 -12.48
CA GLU A 233 -5.72 1.28 -12.77
C GLU A 233 -5.42 1.28 -14.27
N VAL A 234 -5.63 0.15 -14.96
CA VAL A 234 -5.46 0.05 -16.42
C VAL A 234 -6.30 1.08 -17.17
N TRP A 235 -7.56 1.24 -16.77
CA TRP A 235 -8.44 2.24 -17.36
C TRP A 235 -8.04 3.68 -17.00
N GLN A 236 -7.46 3.90 -15.82
CA GLN A 236 -6.91 5.19 -15.42
C GLN A 236 -5.65 5.55 -16.22
N THR A 237 -4.74 4.61 -16.45
CA THR A 237 -3.56 4.85 -17.29
C THR A 237 -3.97 5.15 -18.74
N LEU A 238 -4.96 4.44 -19.29
CA LEU A 238 -5.52 4.77 -20.59
C LEU A 238 -6.10 6.20 -20.61
N ALA A 239 -6.83 6.60 -19.56
CA ALA A 239 -7.34 7.96 -19.45
C ALA A 239 -6.21 9.00 -19.43
N ASN A 240 -5.12 8.74 -18.69
CA ASN A 240 -3.96 9.62 -18.61
C ASN A 240 -3.29 9.82 -19.98
N VAL A 241 -3.15 8.75 -20.76
CA VAL A 241 -2.66 8.83 -22.14
C VAL A 241 -3.60 9.67 -23.01
N ARG A 242 -4.93 9.46 -22.90
CA ARG A 242 -5.91 10.24 -23.67
C ARG A 242 -5.90 11.72 -23.31
N ILE A 243 -5.72 12.06 -22.03
CA ILE A 243 -5.54 13.44 -21.58
C ILE A 243 -4.31 14.07 -22.24
N SER A 244 -3.17 13.37 -22.23
CA SER A 244 -1.93 13.85 -22.85
C SER A 244 -2.05 14.05 -24.36
N GLN A 245 -2.92 13.28 -25.02
CA GLN A 245 -3.27 13.42 -26.45
C GLN A 245 -4.35 14.49 -26.72
N SER A 246 -4.81 15.23 -25.71
CA SER A 246 -5.95 16.16 -25.82
C SER A 246 -7.25 15.52 -26.32
N ARG A 247 -7.49 14.25 -25.95
CA ARG A 247 -8.68 13.45 -26.28
C ARG A 247 -9.60 13.29 -25.07
N ASP A 248 -10.07 14.41 -24.53
CA ASP A 248 -10.81 14.47 -23.26
C ASP A 248 -12.06 13.59 -23.21
N GLU A 249 -12.82 13.50 -24.31
CA GLU A 249 -14.04 12.66 -24.34
C GLU A 249 -13.71 11.17 -24.20
N GLU A 250 -12.59 10.73 -24.77
CA GLU A 250 -12.13 9.36 -24.63
C GLU A 250 -11.53 9.10 -23.25
N ALA A 251 -10.81 10.08 -22.69
CA ALA A 251 -10.37 10.02 -21.30
C ALA A 251 -11.56 9.86 -20.35
N ARG A 252 -12.65 10.60 -20.54
CA ARG A 252 -13.89 10.47 -19.76
C ARG A 252 -14.54 9.10 -19.89
N VAL A 253 -14.50 8.48 -21.07
CA VAL A 253 -14.99 7.10 -21.25
C VAL A 253 -14.15 6.13 -20.43
N ALA A 254 -12.82 6.24 -20.48
CA ALA A 254 -11.92 5.38 -19.71
C ALA A 254 -12.06 5.61 -18.18
N LEU A 255 -12.15 6.86 -17.72
CA LEU A 255 -12.38 7.19 -16.30
C LEU A 255 -13.72 6.65 -15.79
N ARG A 256 -14.79 6.74 -16.59
CA ARG A 256 -16.07 6.13 -16.23
C ARG A 256 -15.94 4.63 -16.04
N ARG A 257 -15.25 3.97 -16.97
CA ARG A 257 -15.03 2.52 -16.92
C ARG A 257 -14.24 2.12 -15.68
N SER A 258 -13.22 2.89 -15.30
CA SER A 258 -12.49 2.72 -14.04
C SER A 258 -13.43 2.81 -12.83
N LEU A 259 -14.20 3.90 -12.72
CA LEU A 259 -15.10 4.13 -11.58
C LEU A 259 -16.16 3.03 -11.42
N GLU A 260 -16.77 2.58 -12.53
CA GLU A 260 -17.78 1.50 -12.54
C GLU A 260 -17.30 0.20 -11.87
N LEU A 261 -15.99 -0.04 -11.84
CA LEU A 261 -15.40 -1.26 -11.27
C LEU A 261 -15.36 -1.25 -9.74
N TRP A 262 -15.36 -0.07 -9.09
CA TRP A 262 -15.06 0.01 -7.66
C TRP A 262 -15.83 1.07 -6.86
N GLU A 263 -16.42 2.09 -7.49
CA GLU A 263 -16.98 3.25 -6.77
C GLU A 263 -18.13 2.91 -5.80
N ASN A 264 -18.83 1.80 -6.05
CA ASN A 264 -19.95 1.33 -5.22
C ASN A 264 -19.57 0.18 -4.28
N LEU A 265 -18.28 -0.15 -4.19
CA LEU A 265 -17.79 -1.20 -3.31
C LEU A 265 -17.52 -0.66 -1.90
N HIS A 266 -17.46 -1.57 -0.92
CA HIS A 266 -17.02 -1.22 0.42
C HIS A 266 -15.56 -0.71 0.37
N PRO A 267 -15.17 0.33 1.14
CA PRO A 267 -13.81 0.89 1.11
C PRO A 267 -12.68 -0.15 1.30
N ALA A 268 -12.92 -1.17 2.13
CA ALA A 268 -11.98 -2.28 2.35
C ALA A 268 -12.03 -3.41 1.30
N HIS A 269 -12.78 -3.25 0.20
CA HIS A 269 -12.88 -4.27 -0.82
C HIS A 269 -11.60 -4.33 -1.67
N PRO A 270 -11.04 -5.51 -1.99
CA PRO A 270 -9.75 -5.64 -2.70
C PRO A 270 -9.67 -4.98 -4.09
N LEU A 271 -10.82 -4.72 -4.73
CA LEU A 271 -10.91 -4.02 -6.02
C LEU A 271 -10.90 -2.49 -5.90
N VAL A 272 -11.03 -1.94 -4.70
CA VAL A 272 -10.84 -0.50 -4.47
C VAL A 272 -9.35 -0.19 -4.69
N PRO A 273 -8.99 0.73 -5.60
CA PRO A 273 -7.59 1.00 -5.90
C PRO A 273 -6.83 1.53 -4.68
N ALA A 274 -5.51 1.33 -4.67
CA ALA A 274 -4.64 1.88 -3.65
C ALA A 274 -4.81 3.41 -3.51
N PHE A 275 -4.47 3.94 -2.33
CA PHE A 275 -4.61 5.36 -2.01
C PHE A 275 -3.95 6.26 -3.07
N SER A 276 -2.69 5.98 -3.43
CA SER A 276 -1.92 6.70 -4.45
C SER A 276 -2.56 6.69 -5.85
N VAL A 277 -3.18 5.57 -6.24
CA VAL A 277 -3.90 5.45 -7.52
C VAL A 277 -5.13 6.36 -7.51
N ARG A 278 -5.86 6.43 -6.39
CA ARG A 278 -7.02 7.33 -6.22
C ARG A 278 -6.62 8.82 -6.13
N VAL A 279 -5.44 9.13 -5.58
CA VAL A 279 -4.86 10.49 -5.64
C VAL A 279 -4.63 10.91 -7.10
N SER A 280 -4.02 10.03 -7.90
CA SER A 280 -3.81 10.25 -9.34
C SER A 280 -5.14 10.40 -10.09
N LEU A 281 -6.15 9.59 -9.74
CA LEU A 281 -7.50 9.72 -10.28
C LEU A 281 -8.11 11.10 -10.02
N ALA A 282 -7.97 11.65 -8.81
CA ALA A 282 -8.50 12.97 -8.50
C ALA A 282 -7.91 14.05 -9.41
N ARG A 283 -6.60 13.99 -9.69
CA ARG A 283 -5.92 14.88 -10.66
C ARG A 283 -6.52 14.75 -12.05
N MET A 284 -6.68 13.53 -12.56
CA MET A 284 -7.28 13.28 -13.89
C MET A 284 -8.74 13.76 -13.98
N LEU A 285 -9.55 13.53 -12.94
CA LEU A 285 -10.94 13.99 -12.89
C LEU A 285 -11.02 15.51 -12.96
N MET A 286 -10.13 16.24 -12.29
CA MET A 286 -10.04 17.68 -12.40
C MET A 286 -9.67 18.12 -13.83
N THR A 287 -8.68 17.48 -14.43
CA THR A 287 -8.23 17.80 -15.80
C THR A 287 -9.35 17.66 -16.82
N VAL A 288 -10.20 16.64 -16.72
CA VAL A 288 -11.34 16.46 -17.64
C VAL A 288 -12.60 17.23 -17.24
N GLY A 289 -12.52 18.08 -16.21
CA GLY A 289 -13.62 18.91 -15.72
C GLY A 289 -14.69 18.20 -14.89
N TRP A 290 -14.43 16.98 -14.41
CA TRP A 290 -15.35 16.22 -13.55
C TRP A 290 -15.18 16.59 -12.07
N LEU A 291 -15.33 17.89 -11.77
CA LEU A 291 -14.97 18.47 -10.48
C LEU A 291 -15.77 17.91 -9.30
N ALA A 292 -17.08 17.68 -9.47
CA ALA A 292 -17.90 17.08 -8.41
C ALA A 292 -17.41 15.67 -8.03
N LYS A 293 -16.97 14.88 -9.02
CA LYS A 293 -16.43 13.54 -8.77
C LYS A 293 -15.04 13.59 -8.15
N ALA A 294 -14.20 14.55 -8.55
CA ALA A 294 -12.91 14.79 -7.91
C ALA A 294 -13.07 15.15 -6.41
N ILE A 295 -14.06 15.99 -6.07
CA ILE A 295 -14.39 16.33 -4.67
C ILE A 295 -14.86 15.10 -3.89
N GLU A 296 -15.69 14.25 -4.49
CA GLU A 296 -16.13 12.99 -3.87
C GLU A 296 -14.94 12.06 -3.56
N VAL A 297 -14.06 11.85 -4.54
CA VAL A 297 -12.88 10.99 -4.39
C VAL A 297 -11.92 11.53 -3.34
N THR A 298 -11.60 12.82 -3.37
CA THR A 298 -10.73 13.46 -2.36
C THR A 298 -11.34 13.44 -0.97
N SER A 299 -12.65 13.60 -0.85
CA SER A 299 -13.35 13.47 0.45
C SER A 299 -13.25 12.06 1.01
N ASN A 300 -13.33 11.03 0.15
CA ASN A 300 -13.13 9.64 0.58
C ASN A 300 -11.68 9.38 1.01
N LEU A 301 -10.70 9.90 0.26
CA LEU A 301 -9.28 9.82 0.62
C LEU A 301 -9.00 10.47 1.99
N LEU A 302 -9.57 11.65 2.27
CA LEU A 302 -9.41 12.32 3.56
C LEU A 302 -10.06 11.57 4.74
N ARG A 303 -11.05 10.71 4.49
CA ARG A 303 -11.59 9.82 5.54
C ARG A 303 -10.67 8.64 5.84
N GLU A 304 -9.81 8.27 4.89
CA GLU A 304 -8.83 7.19 5.06
C GLU A 304 -7.53 7.72 5.66
N ASP A 305 -7.07 8.89 5.22
CA ASP A 305 -5.89 9.56 5.74
C ASP A 305 -6.05 11.08 5.69
N GLU A 306 -6.36 11.68 6.84
CA GLU A 306 -6.46 13.13 7.01
C GLU A 306 -5.11 13.83 7.24
N GLN A 307 -4.01 13.07 7.35
CA GLN A 307 -2.67 13.63 7.44
C GLN A 307 -2.09 13.96 6.07
N SER A 308 -2.71 13.50 4.98
CA SER A 308 -2.20 13.75 3.62
C SER A 308 -2.33 15.22 3.20
N VAL A 309 -1.18 15.93 3.17
CA VAL A 309 -1.07 17.33 2.69
C VAL A 309 -1.54 17.45 1.25
N GLU A 310 -1.12 16.53 0.38
CA GLU A 310 -1.47 16.52 -1.04
C GLU A 310 -2.99 16.38 -1.24
N VAL A 311 -3.65 15.50 -0.50
CA VAL A 311 -5.10 15.30 -0.67
C VAL A 311 -5.88 16.52 -0.17
N TRP A 312 -5.47 17.16 0.92
CA TRP A 312 -6.06 18.44 1.35
C TRP A 312 -5.93 19.52 0.28
N TYR A 313 -4.76 19.62 -0.36
CA TYR A 313 -4.55 20.52 -1.48
C TYR A 313 -5.48 20.19 -2.65
N LEU A 314 -5.56 18.93 -3.08
CA LEU A 314 -6.40 18.51 -4.21
C LEU A 314 -7.90 18.74 -3.92
N ALA A 315 -8.36 18.48 -2.69
CA ALA A 315 -9.73 18.75 -2.27
C ALA A 315 -10.05 20.25 -2.34
N GLY A 316 -9.13 21.09 -1.85
CA GLY A 316 -9.24 22.55 -1.92
C GLY A 316 -9.23 23.07 -3.35
N TYR A 317 -8.32 22.55 -4.18
CA TYR A 317 -8.20 22.95 -5.57
C TYR A 317 -9.40 22.54 -6.42
N ALA A 318 -9.94 21.33 -6.21
CA ALA A 318 -11.16 20.88 -6.88
C ALA A 318 -12.36 21.79 -6.57
N ASN A 319 -12.51 22.19 -5.30
CA ASN A 319 -13.55 23.14 -4.88
C ASN A 319 -13.32 24.56 -5.44
N TYR A 320 -12.07 25.01 -5.51
CA TYR A 320 -11.71 26.29 -6.13
C TYR A 320 -12.15 26.32 -7.60
N LEU A 321 -11.75 25.31 -8.38
CA LEU A 321 -12.11 25.16 -9.78
C LEU A 321 -13.64 25.08 -9.98
N LEU A 322 -14.34 24.40 -9.07
CA LEU A 322 -15.80 24.29 -9.14
C LEU A 322 -16.45 25.66 -8.92
N GLY A 323 -15.99 26.40 -7.92
CA GLY A 323 -16.47 27.75 -7.69
C GLY A 323 -16.15 28.69 -8.84
N GLN A 324 -15.00 28.53 -9.51
CA GLN A 324 -14.66 29.30 -10.70
C GLN A 324 -15.65 29.00 -11.85
N GLN A 325 -15.90 27.73 -12.17
CA GLN A 325 -16.88 27.34 -13.19
C GLN A 325 -18.29 27.87 -12.88
N LEU A 326 -18.73 27.80 -11.62
CA LEU A 326 -20.03 28.31 -11.19
C LEU A 326 -20.11 29.84 -11.32
N LYS A 327 -19.03 30.55 -10.97
CA LYS A 327 -18.96 32.02 -11.04
C LYS A 327 -18.98 32.51 -12.50
N GLU A 328 -18.31 31.81 -13.41
CA GLU A 328 -18.33 32.08 -14.84
C GLU A 328 -19.72 31.81 -15.45
N ALA A 329 -20.33 30.68 -15.12
CA ALA A 329 -21.71 30.38 -15.53
C ALA A 329 -22.71 31.41 -15.00
N ASP A 330 -22.52 31.90 -13.77
CA ASP A 330 -23.33 32.98 -13.21
C ASP A 330 -23.12 34.31 -13.96
N ALA A 331 -21.94 34.59 -14.50
CA ALA A 331 -21.70 35.81 -15.26
C ALA A 331 -22.48 35.82 -16.58
N ASP A 332 -22.57 34.68 -17.26
CA ASP A 332 -23.21 34.55 -18.59
C ASP A 332 -24.76 34.62 -18.54
N VAL A 333 -25.39 34.22 -17.43
CA VAL A 333 -26.86 34.17 -17.28
C VAL A 333 -27.45 35.48 -16.74
N ALA A 334 -26.63 36.48 -16.42
CA ALA A 334 -27.05 37.75 -15.81
C ALA A 334 -27.95 38.64 -16.70
N ASP A 335 -28.18 38.31 -17.98
CA ASP A 335 -28.93 39.17 -18.91
C ASP A 335 -30.45 38.87 -18.99
N THR A 336 -30.97 37.79 -18.39
CA THR A 336 -32.35 37.34 -18.71
C THR A 336 -33.38 37.23 -17.58
N THR A 337 -33.03 37.14 -16.28
CA THR A 337 -34.08 37.01 -15.25
C THR A 337 -33.62 37.37 -13.84
N GLY A 338 -34.16 38.44 -13.28
CA GLY A 338 -33.84 38.98 -11.95
C GLY A 338 -34.48 38.24 -10.78
N GLN A 339 -34.19 36.95 -10.59
CA GLN A 339 -34.60 36.19 -9.40
C GLN A 339 -33.38 35.58 -8.71
N GLN A 340 -33.14 36.00 -7.45
CA GLN A 340 -32.23 35.46 -6.43
C GLN A 340 -31.21 34.41 -6.91
N LYS A 341 -30.08 34.87 -7.48
CA LYS A 341 -28.86 34.07 -7.56
C LYS A 341 -28.40 33.79 -6.13
N LYS A 342 -28.59 32.56 -5.68
CA LYS A 342 -27.83 32.04 -4.55
C LYS A 342 -26.40 32.00 -5.06
N ASP A 343 -25.47 32.73 -4.45
CA ASP A 343 -24.05 32.74 -4.81
C ASP A 343 -23.44 31.34 -4.54
N LEU A 344 -23.82 30.33 -5.34
CA LEU A 344 -23.44 28.93 -5.14
C LEU A 344 -21.92 28.77 -5.22
N TRP A 345 -21.26 29.57 -6.07
CA TRP A 345 -19.81 29.65 -6.15
C TRP A 345 -19.15 30.01 -4.83
N LYS A 346 -19.79 30.84 -3.98
CA LYS A 346 -19.25 31.18 -2.65
C LYS A 346 -19.21 29.96 -1.73
N GLY A 347 -20.20 29.06 -1.83
CA GLY A 347 -20.20 27.82 -1.06
C GLY A 347 -18.97 26.95 -1.40
N ALA A 348 -18.71 26.76 -2.69
CA ALA A 348 -17.53 26.03 -3.15
C ALA A 348 -16.22 26.72 -2.71
N TRP A 349 -16.14 28.05 -2.76
CA TRP A 349 -14.95 28.80 -2.32
C TRP A 349 -14.75 28.83 -0.80
N ILE A 350 -15.82 28.75 -0.01
CA ILE A 350 -15.74 28.54 1.45
C ILE A 350 -15.12 27.16 1.75
N GLU A 351 -15.58 26.12 1.07
CA GLU A 351 -15.02 24.77 1.19
C GLU A 351 -13.56 24.70 0.72
N ALA A 352 -13.25 25.35 -0.41
CA ALA A 352 -11.88 25.46 -0.91
C ALA A 352 -10.95 26.08 0.13
N ARG A 353 -11.35 27.23 0.72
CA ARG A 353 -10.60 27.91 1.77
C ARG A 353 -10.39 27.02 2.98
N ARG A 354 -11.42 26.28 3.42
CA ARG A 354 -11.33 25.34 4.56
C ARG A 354 -10.28 24.25 4.30
N CYS A 355 -10.37 23.57 3.16
CA CYS A 355 -9.42 22.52 2.78
C CYS A 355 -7.98 23.05 2.63
N LEU A 356 -7.80 24.21 2.00
CA LEU A 356 -6.49 24.84 1.83
C LEU A 356 -5.90 25.33 3.16
N GLY A 357 -6.73 25.79 4.10
CA GLY A 357 -6.30 26.13 5.45
C GLY A 357 -5.72 24.91 6.17
N ARG A 358 -6.42 23.77 6.13
CA ARG A 358 -5.93 22.50 6.67
C ARG A 358 -4.67 22.00 5.98
N CYS A 359 -4.61 22.09 4.65
CA CYS A 359 -3.41 21.81 3.86
C CYS A 359 -2.20 22.58 4.41
N LEU A 360 -2.31 23.90 4.59
CA LEU A 360 -1.22 24.74 5.07
C LEU A 360 -0.84 24.45 6.52
N ARG A 361 -1.79 24.11 7.39
CA ARG A 361 -1.49 23.66 8.77
C ARG A 361 -0.68 22.37 8.76
N ARG A 362 -1.15 21.33 8.06
CA ARG A 362 -0.47 20.02 7.96
C ARG A 362 0.91 20.15 7.29
N PHE A 363 1.01 20.98 6.24
CA PHE A 363 2.27 21.30 5.56
C PHE A 363 3.34 21.79 6.55
N GLN A 364 2.98 22.70 7.46
CA GLN A 364 3.89 23.22 8.48
C GLN A 364 4.23 22.19 9.56
N GLN A 365 3.22 21.46 10.06
CA GLN A 365 3.40 20.44 11.11
C GLN A 365 4.34 19.32 10.68
N GLN A 366 4.22 18.88 9.42
CA GLN A 366 5.00 17.77 8.87
C GLN A 366 6.33 18.20 8.25
N GLN A 367 6.62 19.51 8.20
CA GLN A 367 7.78 20.06 7.47
C GLN A 367 7.80 19.57 6.02
N TYR A 368 6.63 19.58 5.36
CA TYR A 368 6.44 19.02 4.04
C TYR A 368 7.32 19.73 2.99
N GLU A 369 7.92 18.97 2.07
CA GLU A 369 9.04 19.44 1.25
C GLU A 369 8.62 20.06 -0.10
N ASP A 370 7.36 19.88 -0.54
CA ASP A 370 6.87 20.45 -1.80
C ASP A 370 6.56 21.96 -1.67
N GLU A 371 7.59 22.79 -1.71
CA GLU A 371 7.49 24.25 -1.60
C GLU A 371 6.50 24.86 -2.60
N ARG A 372 6.45 24.33 -3.84
CA ARG A 372 5.59 24.86 -4.91
C ARG A 372 4.11 24.62 -4.59
N LEU A 373 3.79 23.45 -4.06
CA LEU A 373 2.44 23.15 -3.58
C LEU A 373 2.07 24.09 -2.43
N GLY A 374 2.96 24.29 -1.46
CA GLY A 374 2.75 25.20 -0.34
C GLY A 374 2.51 26.65 -0.77
N GLU A 375 3.30 27.17 -1.70
CA GLU A 375 3.15 28.51 -2.26
C GLU A 375 1.80 28.68 -2.97
N HIS A 376 1.44 27.73 -3.85
CA HIS A 376 0.18 27.80 -4.58
C HIS A 376 -1.04 27.68 -3.66
N ALA A 377 -0.99 26.78 -2.66
CA ALA A 377 -2.05 26.68 -1.65
C ALA A 377 -2.24 28.01 -0.90
N ALA A 378 -1.15 28.70 -0.54
CA ALA A 378 -1.19 30.00 0.14
C ALA A 378 -1.69 31.14 -0.77
N GLU A 379 -1.42 31.09 -2.07
CA GLU A 379 -1.99 32.02 -3.06
C GLU A 379 -3.50 31.86 -3.17
N LEU A 380 -3.96 30.64 -3.42
CA LEU A 380 -5.39 30.32 -3.52
C LEU A 380 -6.13 30.66 -2.22
N PHE A 381 -5.56 30.29 -1.06
CA PHE A 381 -6.17 30.58 0.23
C PHE A 381 -6.41 32.09 0.43
N ARG A 382 -5.41 32.92 0.12
CA ARG A 382 -5.53 34.39 0.19
C ARG A 382 -6.57 34.93 -0.80
N GLU A 383 -6.64 34.38 -2.01
CA GLU A 383 -7.67 34.75 -2.98
C GLU A 383 -9.07 34.45 -2.43
N MET A 384 -9.26 33.28 -1.84
CA MET A 384 -10.55 32.88 -1.26
C MET A 384 -10.91 33.75 -0.06
N GLU A 385 -9.97 34.01 0.86
CA GLU A 385 -10.21 34.92 1.98
C GLU A 385 -10.63 36.32 1.52
N ALA A 386 -10.02 36.84 0.46
CA ALA A 386 -10.40 38.14 -0.10
C ALA A 386 -11.82 38.13 -0.70
N ALA A 387 -12.27 36.99 -1.24
CA ALA A 387 -13.54 36.87 -1.95
C ALA A 387 -14.74 36.48 -1.05
N VAL A 388 -14.55 35.56 -0.11
CA VAL A 388 -15.61 35.04 0.78
C VAL A 388 -15.41 35.41 2.26
N GLY A 389 -14.32 36.11 2.59
CA GLY A 389 -13.97 36.51 3.95
C GLY A 389 -13.11 35.48 4.69
N PRO A 390 -12.62 35.80 5.89
CA PRO A 390 -11.88 34.88 6.75
C PRO A 390 -12.80 33.86 7.43
N ALA A 391 -12.23 32.77 7.96
CA ALA A 391 -13.01 31.73 8.65
C ALA A 391 -13.79 32.33 9.83
N THR A 392 -15.10 32.05 9.86
CA THR A 392 -16.00 32.41 10.96
C THR A 392 -15.66 31.59 12.20
N GLN A 393 -16.07 32.06 13.37
CA GLN A 393 -15.82 31.32 14.61
C GLN A 393 -16.42 29.91 14.55
N LYS A 394 -17.64 29.77 14.01
CA LYS A 394 -18.29 28.47 13.83
C LYS A 394 -17.47 27.50 12.98
N GLU A 395 -16.84 27.98 11.91
CA GLU A 395 -15.99 27.16 11.05
C GLU A 395 -14.70 26.73 11.75
N LYS A 396 -14.16 27.57 12.65
CA LYS A 396 -13.01 27.23 13.48
C LYS A 396 -13.37 26.22 14.57
N ASP A 397 -14.51 26.41 15.23
CA ASP A 397 -14.98 25.50 16.26
C ASP A 397 -15.25 24.10 15.66
N GLU A 398 -15.88 24.02 14.48
CA GLU A 398 -16.07 22.76 13.72
C GLU A 398 -14.73 22.13 13.23
N GLU A 399 -13.65 22.90 13.19
CA GLU A 399 -12.31 22.39 12.91
C GLU A 399 -11.63 21.82 14.16
N ASP A 400 -11.80 22.46 15.32
CA ASP A 400 -11.18 22.05 16.59
C ASP A 400 -11.84 20.78 17.17
N TYR A 401 -13.16 20.61 17.04
CA TYR A 401 -13.87 19.37 17.44
C TYR A 401 -13.48 18.12 16.62
N ALA A 402 -12.78 18.29 15.50
CA ALA A 402 -12.27 17.16 14.72
C ALA A 402 -10.81 16.80 15.08
N GLU A 403 -10.13 17.64 15.89
CA GLU A 403 -8.76 17.42 16.36
C GLU A 403 -8.71 16.96 17.83
N GLU A 404 -9.82 17.05 18.58
CA GLU A 404 -9.97 16.56 19.96
C GLU A 404 -10.82 15.28 20.03
N ASP A 405 -10.27 14.14 19.63
CA ASP A 405 -10.73 12.83 20.11
C ASP A 405 -9.55 11.87 20.17
N GLU A 406 -9.43 11.18 21.31
CA GLU A 406 -8.34 10.29 21.77
C GLU A 406 -7.19 10.98 22.50
N ASP A 407 -7.48 11.60 23.65
CA ASP A 407 -6.65 11.53 24.87
C ASP A 407 -7.35 12.12 26.12
N GLU A 408 -8.69 12.13 26.19
CA GLU A 408 -9.36 12.25 27.51
C GLU A 408 -9.35 10.87 28.18
N GLU A 409 -8.18 10.59 28.76
CA GLU A 409 -7.97 9.63 29.84
C GLU A 409 -9.07 9.89 30.88
N TRP A 410 -10.06 9.01 30.91
CA TRP A 410 -11.08 8.98 31.96
C TRP A 410 -10.33 8.75 33.27
N GLU A 411 -10.05 9.83 34.02
CA GLU A 411 -9.70 9.73 35.42
C GLU A 411 -10.92 9.08 36.10
N ASP A 412 -10.78 7.78 36.39
CA ASP A 412 -11.62 7.05 37.33
C ASP A 412 -11.58 7.83 38.65
N ASP A 413 -12.62 8.63 38.91
CA ASP A 413 -12.93 9.10 40.25
C ASP A 413 -13.32 7.86 41.08
N GLU A 414 -12.31 7.23 41.67
CA GLU A 414 -12.45 6.37 42.84
C GLU A 414 -12.96 7.23 44.02
N GLU A 415 -14.29 7.41 44.11
CA GLU A 415 -14.94 7.75 45.38
C GLU A 415 -15.18 6.47 46.18
N ASP A 416 -14.24 6.16 47.07
CA ASP A 416 -14.39 5.16 48.14
C ASP A 416 -14.42 5.87 49.50
N ASP A 417 -15.37 5.42 50.33
CA ASP A 417 -15.54 5.62 51.78
C ASP A 417 -15.94 7.04 52.29
N ASP A 418 -16.94 7.24 53.15
CA ASP A 418 -17.62 6.30 54.04
C ASP A 418 -18.77 7.02 54.82
N GLU A 419 -19.59 6.18 55.47
CA GLU A 419 -20.40 6.41 56.69
C GLU A 419 -21.81 7.03 56.62
N ASP A 420 -22.78 6.11 56.79
CA ASP A 420 -23.86 6.08 57.80
C ASP A 420 -24.95 7.17 57.82
N ASP A 421 -26.20 6.73 57.57
CA ASP A 421 -27.27 6.79 58.59
C ASP A 421 -28.53 5.99 58.13
N GLU A 422 -28.84 4.94 58.91
CA GLU A 422 -30.14 4.48 59.44
C GLU A 422 -31.37 5.36 59.07
N ASP A 423 -32.60 4.91 58.75
CA ASP A 423 -33.43 3.77 59.16
C ASP A 423 -34.78 3.83 58.35
N GLU A 424 -35.63 2.81 58.54
CA GLU A 424 -37.10 2.76 58.38
C GLU A 424 -37.68 2.04 57.14
N ASP A 425 -37.72 0.71 57.27
CA ASP A 425 -38.92 -0.14 57.41
C ASP A 425 -40.02 -0.18 56.31
N GLU A 426 -40.25 -1.43 55.90
CA GLU A 426 -41.39 -1.97 55.17
C GLU A 426 -42.71 -1.79 55.95
N ASP A 427 -43.77 -1.37 55.25
CA ASP A 427 -45.13 -1.95 55.29
C ASP A 427 -46.16 -0.91 54.81
N GLU A 428 -46.93 -1.20 53.76
CA GLU A 428 -48.40 -1.07 53.84
C GLU A 428 -49.12 -1.71 52.64
N GLU A 429 -50.15 -2.47 53.03
CA GLU A 429 -51.05 -3.28 52.23
C GLU A 429 -51.93 -2.45 51.28
N MET A 430 -52.31 -3.06 50.15
CA MET A 430 -53.42 -2.62 49.32
C MET A 430 -54.74 -3.19 49.83
N GLU A 431 -55.63 -2.33 50.34
CA GLU A 431 -57.09 -2.52 50.30
C GLU A 431 -57.81 -1.16 50.21
N ASP A 432 -58.41 -0.89 49.04
CA ASP A 432 -59.81 -0.49 48.89
C ASP A 432 -60.27 -0.58 47.41
#